data_AF-A0A0G1THF5-F1
#
_entry.id   AF-A0A0G1THF5-F1
#
_cell.length_a   1.000
_cell.length_b   1.000
_cell.length_c   1.000
_cell.angle_alpha   90.00
_cell.angle_beta   90.00
_cell.angle_gamma   90.00
#
_symmetry.space_group_name_H-M   'P 1'
#
loop_
_entity.id
_entity.type
_entity.pdbx_description
1 polymer ?
#
loop_
_entity_poly.entity_id
_entity_poly.type
_entity_poly.pdbx_seq_one_letter_code
_entity_poly.pdbx_strand_id
1 'polypeptide(L)' 'MFSQKNWLVVLVSAQSIQLAGLGSDSVQTIPLPQTVSFNMEIINKDGLYTIITDWLKQHTYTNTAIIWLLAPDICFEY' A
#
# COMPACT_ATOMS: atom_id res chain seq x y z
N MET A 1 -28.11 -4.13 -8.01
CA MET A 1 -26.88 -4.95 -7.85
C MET A 1 -26.17 -4.47 -6.60
N PHE A 2 -26.01 -5.33 -5.61
CA PHE A 2 -25.27 -4.99 -4.39
C PHE A 2 -23.84 -4.64 -4.79
N SER A 3 -23.44 -3.41 -4.48
CA SER A 3 -22.07 -2.90 -4.56
C SER A 3 -21.13 -3.95 -3.96
N GLN A 4 -20.36 -4.62 -4.81
CA GLN A 4 -19.18 -5.34 -4.35
C GLN A 4 -18.30 -4.28 -3.69
N LYS A 5 -18.11 -4.39 -2.38
CA LYS A 5 -17.25 -3.47 -1.64
C LYS A 5 -15.85 -3.61 -2.24
N ASN A 6 -15.39 -2.61 -2.98
CA ASN A 6 -14.02 -2.59 -3.50
C ASN A 6 -13.11 -2.35 -2.28
N TRP A 7 -12.19 -3.26 -2.03
CA TRP A 7 -11.20 -3.11 -0.98
C TRP A 7 -9.82 -3.24 -1.60
N LEU A 8 -8.88 -2.48 -1.05
CA LEU A 8 -7.45 -2.59 -1.32
C LEU A 8 -6.76 -2.87 0.01
N VAL A 9 -6.12 -4.02 0.13
CA VAL A 9 -5.23 -4.32 1.25
C VAL A 9 -3.83 -3.85 0.85
N VAL A 10 -3.25 -2.99 1.68
CA VAL A 10 -1.89 -2.47 1.56
C VAL A 10 -1.10 -2.99 2.75
N LEU A 11 -0.20 -3.94 2.53
CA LEU A 11 0.76 -4.36 3.54
C LEU A 11 2.09 -3.64 3.32
N VAL A 12 2.52 -2.86 4.32
CA VAL A 12 3.78 -2.14 4.30
C VAL A 12 4.79 -2.89 5.17
N SER A 13 5.96 -3.18 4.59
CA SER A 13 7.13 -3.78 5.25
C SER A 13 8.35 -2.90 5.06
N ALA A 14 9.47 -3.19 5.75
CA ALA A 14 10.69 -2.37 5.67
C ALA A 14 11.31 -2.30 4.26
N GLN A 15 10.94 -3.20 3.35
CA GLN A 15 11.58 -3.35 2.04
C GLN A 15 10.58 -3.28 0.88
N SER A 16 9.29 -3.42 1.15
CA SER A 16 8.28 -3.51 0.09
C SER A 16 6.88 -3.13 0.55
N ILE A 17 6.07 -2.76 -0.42
CA ILE A 17 4.62 -2.60 -0.30
C ILE A 17 3.97 -3.74 -1.08
N GLN A 18 3.10 -4.48 -0.43
CA GLN A 18 2.28 -5.51 -1.05
C GLN A 18 0.84 -5.02 -1.20
N LEU A 19 0.30 -5.14 -2.40
CA LEU A 19 -1.02 -4.63 -2.79
C LEU A 19 -1.88 -5.79 -3.27
N ALA A 20 -3.05 -5.95 -2.64
CA ALA A 20 -4.05 -6.93 -3.01
C ALA A 20 -5.41 -6.26 -3.09
N GLY A 21 -6.05 -6.30 -4.27
CA GLY A 21 -7.33 -5.63 -4.53
C GLY A 21 -8.34 -6.51 -5.24
N LEU A 22 -9.57 -6.03 -5.33
CA LEU A 22 -10.66 -6.73 -6.00
C LEU A 22 -10.32 -6.98 -7.48
N GLY A 23 -10.37 -8.25 -7.92
CA GLY A 23 -10.09 -8.64 -9.29
C GLY A 23 -8.61 -8.83 -9.63
N SER A 24 -7.70 -8.71 -8.65
CA SER A 24 -6.30 -9.10 -8.83
C SER A 24 -6.12 -10.56 -8.38
N ASP A 25 -5.78 -11.44 -9.31
CA ASP A 25 -5.47 -12.85 -9.01
C ASP A 25 -4.11 -13.01 -8.29
N SER A 26 -3.30 -11.94 -8.24
CA SER A 26 -1.96 -11.94 -7.63
C SER A 26 -1.72 -10.73 -6.73
N VAL A 27 -0.95 -10.94 -5.68
CA VAL A 27 -0.43 -9.86 -4.82
C VAL A 27 0.68 -9.14 -5.60
N GLN A 28 0.53 -7.85 -5.83
CA GLN A 28 1.58 -7.05 -6.44
C GLN A 28 2.57 -6.58 -5.36
N THR A 29 3.86 -6.74 -5.62
CA THR A 29 4.92 -6.32 -4.69
C THR A 29 5.71 -5.19 -5.32
N ILE A 30 5.74 -4.04 -4.66
CA ILE A 30 6.47 -2.83 -5.07
C ILE A 30 7.65 -2.65 -4.09
N PRO A 31 8.90 -2.57 -4.56
CA PRO A 31 10.03 -2.24 -3.70
C PRO A 31 9.82 -0.88 -3.03
N LEU A 32 10.07 -0.80 -1.72
CA LEU A 32 9.97 0.43 -0.95
C LEU A 32 11.29 1.19 -1.05
N PRO A 33 11.32 2.41 -1.61
CA PRO A 33 12.54 3.18 -1.74
C PRO A 33 13.12 3.54 -0.36
N GLN A 34 14.45 3.57 -0.24
CA GLN A 34 15.13 4.01 0.98
C GLN A 34 14.85 5.48 1.35
N THR A 35 14.38 6.27 0.39
CA THR A 35 13.90 7.65 0.61
C THR A 35 12.52 7.72 1.27
N VAL A 36 11.80 6.60 1.31
CA VAL A 36 10.48 6.44 1.94
C VAL A 36 10.59 5.74 3.28
N SER A 37 11.42 4.69 3.35
CA SER A 37 11.72 3.98 4.58
C SER A 37 13.22 3.85 4.82
N PHE A 38 13.66 4.13 6.03
CA PHE A 38 15.05 3.91 6.43
C PHE A 38 15.08 3.27 7.80
N ASN A 39 15.96 2.29 8.01
CA ASN A 39 16.14 1.61 9.30
C ASN A 39 14.82 1.17 9.96
N MET A 40 13.94 0.51 9.20
CA MET A 40 12.64 0.03 9.68
C MET A 40 11.64 1.14 10.07
N GLU A 41 11.88 2.38 9.67
CA GLU A 41 11.00 3.53 9.94
C GLU A 41 10.48 4.14 8.64
N ILE A 42 9.20 4.52 8.59
CA ILE A 42 8.64 5.35 7.51
C ILE A 42 9.03 6.82 7.72
N ILE A 43 10.09 7.25 7.04
CA ILE A 43 10.64 8.61 7.13
C ILE A 43 9.96 9.62 6.20
N ASN A 44 9.26 9.16 5.15
CA ASN A 44 8.56 10.03 4.20
C ASN A 44 7.17 9.47 3.86
N LYS A 45 6.18 9.93 4.63
CA LYS A 45 4.77 9.53 4.48
C LYS A 45 4.19 9.97 3.14
N ASP A 46 4.51 11.17 2.66
CA ASP A 46 3.99 11.70 1.39
C ASP A 46 4.48 10.87 0.19
N GLY A 47 5.73 10.42 0.24
CA GLY A 47 6.30 9.48 -0.73
C GLY A 47 5.56 8.14 -0.74
N LEU A 48 5.28 7.58 0.44
CA LEU A 48 4.49 6.35 0.58
C LEU A 48 3.08 6.52 -0.03
N TYR A 49 2.39 7.61 0.29
CA TYR A 49 1.08 7.93 -0.30
C TYR A 49 1.15 8.09 -1.81
N THR A 50 2.20 8.73 -2.32
CA THR A 50 2.39 8.91 -3.77
C THR A 50 2.51 7.57 -4.48
N ILE A 51 3.31 6.63 -3.96
CA ILE A 51 3.47 5.29 -4.54
C ILE A 51 2.11 4.56 -4.65
N ILE A 52 1.31 4.60 -3.58
CA ILE A 52 0.03 3.89 -3.54
C ILE A 52 -1.01 4.57 -4.42
N THR A 53 -1.05 5.91 -4.44
CA THR A 53 -1.99 6.66 -5.29
C THR A 53 -1.65 6.53 -6.78
N ASP A 54 -0.38 6.50 -7.15
CA ASP A 54 0.04 6.26 -8.54
C ASP A 54 -0.30 4.85 -8.99
N TRP A 55 -0.15 3.86 -8.11
CA TRP A 55 -0.64 2.50 -8.38
C TRP A 55 -2.17 2.45 -8.55
N LEU A 56 -2.91 3.15 -7.68
CA LEU A 56 -4.36 3.24 -7.76
C LEU A 56 -4.83 3.87 -9.06
N LYS A 57 -4.15 4.91 -9.58
CA LYS A 57 -4.48 5.56 -10.87
C LYS A 57 -4.39 4.61 -12.07
N GLN A 58 -3.57 3.57 -11.98
CA GLN A 58 -3.46 2.54 -13.03
C GLN A 58 -4.67 1.59 -13.04
N HIS A 59 -5.54 1.67 -12.04
CA HIS A 59 -6.67 0.77 -11.84
C HIS A 59 -7.98 1.55 -11.74
N THR A 60 -9.07 1.00 -12.28
CA THR A 60 -10.40 1.62 -12.26
C THR A 60 -11.12 1.37 -10.93
N TYR A 61 -10.66 2.04 -9.87
CA TYR A 61 -11.32 2.07 -8.58
C TYR A 61 -12.24 3.30 -8.45
N THR A 62 -13.53 3.11 -8.19
CA THR A 62 -14.51 4.21 -8.06
C THR A 62 -14.81 4.59 -6.61
N ASN A 63 -14.95 3.60 -5.73
CA ASN A 63 -15.13 3.78 -4.30
C ASN A 63 -14.51 2.57 -3.59
N THR A 64 -13.28 2.74 -3.10
CA THR A 64 -12.45 1.65 -2.55
C THR A 64 -12.07 1.94 -1.12
N ALA A 65 -12.39 1.02 -0.22
CA ALA A 65 -11.91 1.06 1.15
C ALA A 65 -10.44 0.59 1.17
N ILE A 66 -9.55 1.40 1.75
CA ILE A 66 -8.15 1.04 1.92
C ILE A 66 -7.96 0.44 3.31
N ILE A 67 -7.45 -0.79 3.35
CA ILE A 67 -7.09 -1.49 4.58
C ILE A 67 -5.57 -1.48 4.67
N TRP A 68 -5.05 -0.73 5.64
CA TRP A 68 -3.63 -0.67 5.91
C TRP A 68 -3.24 -1.77 6.90
N LEU A 69 -2.26 -2.58 6.49
CA LEU A 69 -1.60 -3.54 7.34
C LEU A 69 -0.14 -3.09 7.49
N LEU A 70 0.33 -3.09 8.73
CA LEU A 70 1.71 -2.84 9.06
C LEU A 70 2.36 -4.18 9.38
N ALA A 71 3.45 -4.50 8.70
CA ALA A 71 4.24 -5.65 9.08
C ALA A 71 4.98 -5.37 10.41
N PRO A 72 5.29 -6.39 11.22
CA PRO A 72 5.93 -6.20 12.53
C PRO A 72 7.35 -5.62 12.45
N ASP A 73 7.95 -5.63 11.25
CA ASP A 73 9.30 -5.19 10.96
C ASP A 73 9.40 -3.70 10.63
N ILE A 74 8.31 -2.94 10.77
CA ILE A 74 8.31 -1.51 10.47
C ILE A 74 7.54 -0.73 11.54
N CYS A 75 8.05 0.44 11.89
CA CYS A 75 7.43 1.37 12.83
C CYS A 75 7.15 2.74 12.18
N PHE A 76 6.24 3.49 12.81
CA PHE A 76 5.92 4.88 12.44
C PHE A 76 6.55 5.91 13.40
N GLU A 77 7.32 5.46 14.39
CA GLU A 77 7.77 6.28 15.52
C GLU A 77 9.20 6.81 15.36
N TYR A 78 9.30 8.14 15.39
CA TYR A 78 9.84 8.89 16.52
C TYR A 78 8.80 9.91 17.01
#